data_AF-W5TNB8-F1
#
_entry.id   AF-W5TNB8-F1
#
_cell.length_a   1.000
_cell.length_b   1.000
_cell.length_c   1.000
_cell.angle_alpha   90.00
_cell.angle_beta   90.00
_cell.angle_gamma   90.00
#
_symmetry.space_group_name_H-M   'P 1'
#
loop_
_entity.id
_entity.type
_entity.pdbx_description
1 polymer ?
#
loop_
_entity_poly.entity_id
_entity_poly.type
_entity_poly.pdbx_seq_one_letter_code
_entity_poly.pdbx_strand_id
1 'polypeptide(L)'
;MVAGQEASPGDARSTERLMKYWAEGAGAVKIQWGTPGDWYRCVAELGKYVPDSQVKGLCENLHERATGMTTAEHTKLINAKAHKHGSHGDA
;
A
#
# COMPACT_ATOMS: atom_id res chain seq x y z
N MET A 1 -12.10 29.26 16.49
CA MET A 1 -10.82 28.66 16.07
C MET A 1 -10.80 27.26 16.61
N VAL A 2 -11.04 26.23 15.78
CA VAL A 2 -10.98 24.84 16.24
C VAL A 2 -9.51 24.49 16.45
N ALA A 3 -9.17 24.23 17.71
CA ALA A 3 -7.86 23.69 18.09
C ALA A 3 -7.67 22.34 17.39
N GLY A 4 -6.43 22.10 16.96
CA GLY A 4 -6.04 20.98 16.12
C GLY A 4 -6.57 19.64 16.63
N GLN A 5 -6.84 18.74 15.69
CA GLN A 5 -7.07 17.34 15.98
C GLN A 5 -5.73 16.73 16.42
N GLU A 6 -5.39 16.94 17.70
CA GLU A 6 -4.28 16.28 18.38
C GLU A 6 -4.66 14.79 18.43
N ALA A 7 -4.03 14.01 17.54
CA ALA A 7 -4.13 12.55 17.53
C ALA A 7 -3.88 12.06 18.96
N SER A 8 -4.94 11.66 19.66
CA SER A 8 -4.79 11.23 21.05
C SER A 8 -3.92 9.97 21.08
N PRO A 9 -3.17 9.71 22.16
CA PRO A 9 -2.34 8.51 22.26
C PRO A 9 -3.13 7.19 22.11
N GLY A 10 -4.45 7.22 22.30
CA GLY A 10 -5.36 6.12 21.96
C GLY A 10 -5.62 5.95 20.45
N ASP A 11 -5.69 7.05 19.69
CA ASP A 11 -5.81 7.04 18.24
C ASP A 11 -4.50 6.58 17.59
N ALA A 12 -3.35 6.97 18.13
CA ALA A 12 -2.04 6.50 17.66
C ALA A 12 -1.90 4.97 17.78
N ARG A 13 -2.23 4.39 18.95
CA ARG A 13 -2.20 2.92 19.15
C ARG A 13 -3.24 2.19 18.28
N SER A 14 -4.40 2.79 18.08
CA SER A 14 -5.44 2.23 17.20
C SER A 14 -4.98 2.26 15.74
N THR A 15 -4.30 3.33 15.35
CA THR A 15 -3.68 3.48 14.02
C THR A 15 -2.55 2.47 13.84
N GLU A 16 -1.66 2.28 14.79
CA GLU A 16 -0.59 1.26 14.70
C GLU A 16 -1.14 -0.16 14.56
N ARG A 17 -2.23 -0.49 15.26
CA ARG A 17 -2.92 -1.78 15.13
C ARG A 17 -3.50 -1.96 13.74
N LEU A 18 -4.14 -0.93 13.19
CA LEU A 18 -4.64 -0.94 11.81
C LEU A 18 -3.49 -1.09 10.83
N MET A 19 -2.38 -0.37 11.03
CA MET A 19 -1.19 -0.47 10.18
C MET A 19 -0.65 -1.90 10.15
N LYS A 20 -0.54 -2.54 11.32
CA LYS A 20 -0.10 -3.94 11.41
C LYS A 20 -1.10 -4.91 10.78
N TYR A 21 -2.40 -4.70 10.97
CA TYR A 21 -3.45 -5.53 10.38
C TYR A 21 -3.44 -5.48 8.85
N TRP A 22 -3.23 -4.31 8.27
CA TRP A 22 -3.20 -4.10 6.81
C TRP A 22 -1.86 -4.42 6.17
N ALA A 23 -0.74 -4.29 6.90
CA ALA A 23 0.59 -4.65 6.39
C ALA A 23 0.91 -6.15 6.52
N GLU A 24 0.55 -6.78 7.64
CA GLU A 24 0.97 -8.15 7.97
C GLU A 24 -0.19 -9.09 8.35
N GLY A 25 -1.37 -8.53 8.66
CA GLY A 25 -2.53 -9.29 9.16
C GLY A 25 -3.48 -9.78 8.06
N ALA A 26 -4.72 -10.07 8.45
CA ALA A 26 -5.73 -10.53 7.49
C ALA A 26 -6.06 -9.48 6.40
N GLY A 27 -5.86 -8.19 6.69
CA GLY A 27 -5.97 -7.12 5.69
C GLY A 27 -4.90 -7.22 4.61
N ALA A 28 -3.67 -7.59 4.99
CA ALA A 28 -2.55 -7.79 4.06
C ALA A 28 -2.83 -8.90 3.05
N VAL A 29 -3.45 -9.98 3.50
CA VAL A 29 -3.84 -11.12 2.63
C VAL A 29 -4.90 -10.68 1.61
N LYS A 30 -5.81 -9.77 1.96
CA LYS A 30 -6.81 -9.24 1.02
C LYS A 30 -6.17 -8.34 -0.04
N ILE A 31 -5.17 -7.56 0.35
CA ILE A 31 -4.41 -6.69 -0.57
C ILE A 31 -3.47 -7.51 -1.45
N GLN A 32 -2.95 -8.63 -0.93
CA GLN A 32 -1.94 -9.49 -1.57
C GLN A 32 -0.69 -8.69 -1.95
N TRP A 33 -0.03 -8.11 -0.95
CA TRP A 33 1.21 -7.37 -1.14
C TRP A 33 2.26 -8.15 -1.95
N GLY A 34 2.99 -7.45 -2.82
CA GLY A 34 3.99 -8.09 -3.68
C GLY A 34 3.40 -8.66 -4.98
N THR A 35 2.15 -8.32 -5.31
CA THR A 35 1.52 -8.74 -6.56
C THR A 35 1.04 -7.53 -7.37
N PRO A 36 1.08 -7.60 -8.71
CA PRO A 36 0.68 -6.48 -9.55
C PRO A 36 -0.71 -5.95 -9.18
N GLY A 37 -0.78 -4.65 -8.88
CA GLY A 37 -2.03 -3.99 -8.49
C GLY A 37 -2.41 -4.10 -7.02
N ASP A 38 -1.50 -4.53 -6.13
CA ASP A 38 -1.70 -4.44 -4.67
C ASP A 38 -2.06 -3.01 -4.21
N TRP A 39 -1.41 -1.99 -4.76
CA TRP A 39 -1.69 -0.58 -4.43
C TRP A 39 -3.15 -0.19 -4.72
N TYR A 40 -3.68 -0.57 -5.88
CA TYR A 40 -5.08 -0.26 -6.23
C TYR A 40 -6.07 -0.98 -5.31
N ARG A 41 -5.78 -2.22 -4.91
CA ARG A 41 -6.60 -2.94 -3.92
C ARG A 41 -6.54 -2.30 -2.55
N CYS A 42 -5.37 -1.83 -2.14
CA CYS A 42 -5.22 -1.07 -0.89
C CYS A 42 -6.10 0.19 -0.93
N VAL A 43 -6.01 1.00 -1.99
CA VAL A 43 -6.82 2.22 -2.12
C VAL A 43 -8.31 1.90 -2.15
N ALA A 44 -8.74 0.84 -2.84
CA ALA A 44 -10.14 0.43 -2.88
C ALA A 44 -10.69 -0.06 -1.53
N GLU A 45 -9.89 -0.79 -0.75
CA GLU A 45 -10.32 -1.30 0.56
C GLU A 45 -10.23 -0.23 1.66
N LEU A 46 -9.12 0.51 1.72
CA LEU A 46 -8.91 1.53 2.75
C LEU A 46 -9.61 2.84 2.42
N GLY A 47 -9.86 3.15 1.14
CA GLY A 47 -10.57 4.36 0.71
C GLY A 47 -12.03 4.42 1.20
N LYS A 48 -12.59 3.28 1.64
CA LYS A 48 -13.90 3.21 2.31
C LYS A 48 -13.88 3.86 3.70
N TYR A 49 -12.70 3.98 4.32
CA TYR A 49 -12.53 4.40 5.71
C TYR A 49 -11.63 5.62 5.86
N VAL A 50 -10.73 5.84 4.90
CA VAL A 50 -9.73 6.92 4.91
C VAL A 50 -9.98 7.81 3.70
N PRO A 51 -9.96 9.15 3.86
CA PRO A 51 -10.18 10.06 2.74
C PRO A 51 -9.11 9.88 1.65
N ASP A 52 -9.52 10.08 0.39
CA ASP A 52 -8.67 9.97 -0.80
C ASP A 52 -7.35 10.77 -0.73
N SER A 53 -7.37 11.90 -0.01
CA SER A 53 -6.19 12.75 0.19
C SER A 53 -5.12 12.09 1.06
N GLN A 54 -5.49 11.14 1.92
CA GLN A 54 -4.59 10.48 2.86
C GLN A 54 -4.35 9.01 2.52
N VAL A 55 -5.33 8.33 1.92
CA VAL A 55 -5.26 6.89 1.63
C VAL A 55 -4.08 6.52 0.72
N LYS A 56 -3.73 7.39 -0.23
CA LYS A 56 -2.63 7.13 -1.17
C LYS A 56 -1.28 7.04 -0.46
N GLY A 57 -0.97 8.03 0.38
CA GLY A 57 0.25 8.03 1.18
C GLY A 57 0.25 6.93 2.24
N LEU A 58 -0.91 6.62 2.81
CA LEU A 58 -1.07 5.51 3.75
C LEU A 58 -0.75 4.15 3.08
N CYS A 59 -1.30 3.90 1.89
CA CYS A 59 -1.06 2.67 1.14
C CYS A 59 0.41 2.51 0.72
N GLU A 60 1.11 3.60 0.44
CA GLU A 60 2.54 3.57 0.14
C GLU A 60 3.38 3.15 1.35
N ASN A 61 3.09 3.70 2.53
CA ASN A 61 3.74 3.30 3.78
C ASN A 61 3.45 1.82 4.14
N LEU A 62 2.21 1.36 3.91
CA LEU A 62 1.83 -0.02 4.14
C LEU A 62 2.50 -0.98 3.16
N HIS A 63 2.62 -0.59 1.89
CA HIS A 63 3.31 -1.36 0.87
C HIS A 63 4.77 -1.56 1.24
N GLU A 64 5.46 -0.48 1.61
CA GLU A 64 6.87 -0.54 2.05
C GLU A 64 7.02 -1.42 3.29
N ARG A 65 6.12 -1.29 4.26
CA ARG A 65 6.15 -2.14 5.46
C ARG A 65 5.92 -3.62 5.17
N ALA A 66 5.04 -3.94 4.23
CA ALA A 66 4.66 -5.31 3.92
C ALA A 66 5.65 -6.02 2.98
N THR A 67 6.24 -5.28 2.04
CA THR A 67 7.12 -5.84 1.00
C THR A 67 8.60 -5.53 1.22
N GLY A 68 8.92 -4.55 2.07
CA GLY A 68 10.26 -4.00 2.23
C GLY A 68 10.71 -3.11 1.07
N MET A 69 9.82 -2.75 0.15
CA MET A 69 10.12 -1.95 -1.03
C MET A 69 9.06 -0.86 -1.24
N THR A 70 9.48 0.30 -1.73
CA THR A 70 8.52 1.35 -2.13
C THR A 70 7.65 0.88 -3.30
N THR A 71 6.45 1.43 -3.43
CA THR A 71 5.57 1.14 -4.59
C THR A 71 6.25 1.50 -5.91
N ALA A 72 7.07 2.55 -5.93
CA ALA A 72 7.84 2.98 -7.09
C ALA A 72 8.90 1.94 -7.51
N GLU A 73 9.65 1.40 -6.55
CA GLU A 73 10.64 0.34 -6.82
C GLU A 73 9.94 -0.97 -7.24
N HIS A 74 8.84 -1.32 -6.58
CA HIS A 74 8.09 -2.53 -6.92
C HIS A 74 7.47 -2.44 -8.33
N THR A 75 6.92 -1.28 -8.70
CA THR A 75 6.42 -1.05 -10.07
C THR A 75 7.55 -1.13 -11.09
N LYS A 76 8.74 -0.58 -10.78
CA LYS A 76 9.91 -0.67 -11.65
C LYS A 76 10.39 -2.12 -11.81
N LEU A 77 10.37 -2.91 -10.75
CA LEU A 77 10.72 -4.34 -10.78
C LEU A 77 9.69 -5.17 -11.57
N ILE A 78 8.39 -4.93 -11.37
CA ILE A 78 7.33 -5.58 -12.15
C ILE A 78 7.46 -5.22 -13.64
N ASN A 79 7.62 -3.94 -13.98
CA ASN A 79 7.75 -3.50 -15.37
C ASN A 79 9.04 -3.98 -16.03
N ALA A 80 10.17 -4.01 -15.30
CA ALA A 80 11.41 -4.59 -15.81
C ALA A 80 11.28 -6.10 -16.07
N LYS A 81 10.51 -6.81 -15.25
CA LYS A 81 10.21 -8.24 -15.45
C LYS A 81 9.25 -8.45 -16.63
N ALA A 82 8.27 -7.55 -16.82
CA ALA A 82 7.36 -7.57 -17.97
C ALA A 82 8.11 -7.35 -19.30
N HIS A 83 9.11 -6.46 -19.33
CA HIS A 83 9.93 -6.23 -20.52
C HIS A 83 10.89 -7.37 -20.89
N LYS A 84 11.19 -8.30 -19.98
CA LYS A 84 12.05 -9.47 -20.30
C LYS A 84 11.32 -10.63 -20.99
N HIS A 85 9.99 -10.59 -21.12
CA HIS A 85 9.20 -11.68 -21.71
C HIS A 85 8.61 -11.34 -23.09
N GLY A 86 9.19 -10.37 -23.81
CA GLY A 86 8.66 -9.88 -25.09
C GLY A 86 9.73 -9.43 -26.07
N SER A 87 10.74 -10.26 -26.33
CA SER A 87 11.50 -10.16 -27.58
C SER A 87 12.04 -11.54 -27.97
N HIS A 88 11.13 -12.37 -28.45
CA HIS A 88 11.48 -13.53 -29.27
C HIS A 88 11.00 -13.21 -30.68
N GLY A 89 11.97 -12.98 -31.58
CA GLY A 89 11.85 -13.12 -33.02
C GLY A 89 11.04 -12.04 -33.76
N ASP A 90 11.73 -11.29 -34.62
CA ASP A 90 11.42 -11.36 -36.05
C ASP A 90 12.70 -11.13 -36.85
N ALA A 91 12.76 -11.76 -38.02
CA ALA A 91 13.97 -12.16 -38.76
C ALA A 91 14.48 -11.10 -39.74
#